data_AF-A0A9E4AKX0-F1
#
_entry.id   AF-A0A9E4AKX0-F1
#
_cell.length_a   1.000
_cell.length_b   1.000
_cell.length_c   1.000
_cell.angle_alpha   90.00
_cell.angle_beta   90.00
_cell.angle_gamma   90.00
#
_symmetry.space_group_name_H-M   'P 1'
#
loop_
_entity.id
_entity.type
_entity.pdbx_description
1 polymer ?
#
loop_
_entity_poly.entity_id
_entity_poly.type
_entity_poly.pdbx_seq_one_letter_code
_entity_poly.pdbx_strand_id
1 'polypeptide(L)'
;MRSYLDNSKTALIVAFTVWVFAVLITPRVGFIAAKFIKPTRTSQSVYLEKTALRENFNAELEEKKREIYKEVWKDRPQPSYEEQGEIGKKVDEQMKPLEDEFRQKFNEHTDEIDRNYQREKKHQEQVGETLSRITPTSSLTYLATNLTQTGKRKRNDYFQAGERYYDALHTDVFSKIVDHANVRTFHPERDIVKIRHPSSLDTPTLGETFHQSAVDVLLLCFFAVVLTTVAFLKFFRSDI
;
A
#
# COMPACT_ATOMS: atom_id res chain seq x y z
N MET A 1 -14.32 -10.33 60.58
CA MET A 1 -15.12 -10.42 59.33
C MET A 1 -14.96 -9.22 58.37
N ARG A 2 -14.45 -8.05 58.80
CA ARG A 2 -14.27 -6.87 57.92
C ARG A 2 -13.04 -6.94 56.99
N SER A 3 -11.92 -7.54 57.42
CA SER A 3 -10.67 -7.55 56.65
C SER A 3 -10.67 -8.44 55.39
N TYR A 4 -11.55 -9.45 55.32
CA TYR A 4 -11.68 -10.31 54.12
C TYR A 4 -12.36 -9.59 52.95
N LEU A 5 -13.27 -8.64 53.23
CA LEU A 5 -13.98 -7.87 52.22
C LEU A 5 -13.09 -6.83 51.55
N ASP A 6 -12.17 -6.19 52.29
CA ASP A 6 -11.24 -5.20 51.72
C ASP A 6 -10.17 -5.86 50.83
N ASN A 7 -9.68 -7.04 51.23
CA ASN A 7 -8.80 -7.83 50.36
C ASN A 7 -9.52 -8.35 49.10
N SER A 8 -10.78 -8.77 49.22
CA SER A 8 -11.56 -9.25 48.06
C SER A 8 -11.89 -8.14 47.07
N LYS A 9 -12.26 -6.94 47.54
CA LYS A 9 -12.51 -5.77 46.67
C LYS A 9 -11.23 -5.32 45.97
N THR A 10 -10.11 -5.27 46.70
CA THR A 10 -8.81 -4.88 46.13
C THR A 10 -8.33 -5.92 45.12
N ALA A 11 -8.47 -7.22 45.42
CA ALA A 11 -8.14 -8.29 44.48
C ALA A 11 -9.00 -8.26 43.22
N LEU A 12 -10.30 -7.95 43.35
CA LEU A 12 -11.20 -7.79 42.21
C LEU A 12 -10.82 -6.59 41.35
N ILE A 13 -10.49 -5.44 41.96
CA ILE A 13 -10.02 -4.26 41.24
C ILE A 13 -8.69 -4.55 40.53
N VAL A 14 -7.73 -5.22 41.18
CA VAL A 14 -6.43 -5.58 40.59
C VAL A 14 -6.62 -6.57 39.44
N ALA A 15 -7.43 -7.62 39.62
CA ALA A 15 -7.71 -8.60 38.58
C ALA A 15 -8.43 -7.96 37.38
N PHE A 16 -9.40 -7.08 37.63
CA PHE A 16 -10.09 -6.32 36.59
C PHE A 16 -9.12 -5.39 35.86
N THR A 17 -8.23 -4.71 36.58
CA THR A 17 -7.22 -3.82 36.00
C THR A 17 -6.26 -4.59 35.10
N VAL A 18 -5.71 -5.71 35.59
CA VAL A 18 -4.84 -6.61 34.80
C VAL A 18 -5.59 -7.15 33.58
N TRP A 19 -6.86 -7.52 33.72
CA TRP A 19 -7.69 -7.97 32.61
C TRP A 19 -7.91 -6.87 31.56
N VAL A 20 -8.23 -5.64 31.97
CA VAL A 20 -8.38 -4.49 31.05
C VAL A 20 -7.06 -4.24 30.30
N PHE A 21 -5.92 -4.23 31.00
CA PHE A 21 -4.62 -4.06 30.35
C PHE A 21 -4.30 -5.21 29.38
N ALA A 22 -4.57 -6.45 29.76
CA ALA A 22 -4.38 -7.61 28.88
C ALA A 22 -5.23 -7.44 27.60
N VAL A 23 -6.52 -7.17 27.74
CA VAL A 23 -7.44 -7.00 26.60
C VAL A 23 -7.05 -5.84 25.69
N LEU A 24 -6.49 -4.75 26.22
CA LEU A 24 -6.05 -3.60 25.42
C LEU A 24 -4.67 -3.79 24.78
N ILE A 25 -3.76 -4.51 25.43
CA ILE A 25 -2.38 -4.69 24.98
C ILE A 25 -2.28 -5.85 23.98
N THR A 26 -2.95 -6.98 24.21
CA THR A 26 -2.83 -8.18 23.37
C THR A 26 -3.14 -7.93 21.87
N PRO A 27 -4.15 -7.12 21.49
CA PRO A 27 -4.37 -6.76 20.08
C PRO A 27 -3.15 -6.12 19.41
N ARG A 28 -2.38 -5.32 20.15
CA ARG A 28 -1.16 -4.67 19.62
C ARG A 28 0.03 -5.62 19.56
N VAL A 29 0.07 -6.64 20.42
CA VAL A 29 1.13 -7.66 20.43
C VAL A 29 1.16 -8.43 19.12
N GLY A 30 0.00 -8.70 18.50
CA GLY A 30 -0.07 -9.38 17.19
C GLY A 30 0.68 -8.61 16.09
N PHE A 31 0.52 -7.29 16.03
CA PHE A 31 1.25 -6.44 15.08
C PHE A 31 2.73 -6.29 15.41
N ILE A 32 3.10 -6.26 16.69
CA ILE A 32 4.51 -6.23 17.11
C ILE A 32 5.21 -7.54 16.73
N ALA A 33 4.58 -8.68 17.02
CA ALA A 33 5.10 -9.99 16.65
C ALA A 33 5.26 -10.14 15.12
N ALA A 34 4.31 -9.61 14.34
CA ALA A 34 4.44 -9.60 12.88
C ALA A 34 5.68 -8.84 12.39
N LYS A 35 6.07 -7.74 13.04
CA LYS A 35 7.31 -7.02 12.70
C LYS A 35 8.57 -7.83 12.96
N PHE A 36 8.58 -8.67 13.99
CA PHE A 36 9.69 -9.58 14.28
C PHE A 36 9.75 -10.78 13.33
N ILE A 37 8.60 -11.38 13.02
CA ILE A 37 8.52 -12.57 12.15
C ILE A 37 8.76 -12.20 10.68
N LYS A 38 8.24 -11.05 10.26
CA LYS A 38 8.37 -10.52 8.89
C LYS A 38 8.77 -9.05 8.94
N PRO A 39 10.07 -8.74 9.05
CA PRO A 39 10.53 -7.37 8.89
C PRO A 39 10.21 -6.87 7.48
N THR A 40 9.69 -5.65 7.38
CA THR A 40 9.45 -4.95 6.11
C THR A 40 10.47 -3.84 5.98
N ARG A 41 10.86 -3.50 4.74
CA ARG A 41 11.66 -2.29 4.49
C ARG A 41 10.96 -1.04 5.03
N THR A 42 11.73 -0.02 5.40
CA THR A 42 11.14 1.27 5.80
C THR A 42 10.86 2.11 4.55
N SER A 43 9.89 3.02 4.62
CA SER A 43 9.65 3.97 3.53
C SER A 43 10.90 4.78 3.21
N GLN A 44 11.70 5.11 4.22
CA GLN A 44 12.97 5.81 4.06
C GLN A 44 14.00 4.98 3.29
N SER A 45 14.16 3.68 3.57
CA SER A 45 15.10 2.85 2.82
C SER A 45 14.69 2.72 1.36
N VAL A 46 13.40 2.59 1.08
CA VAL A 46 12.88 2.55 -0.30
C VAL A 46 13.10 3.88 -1.02
N TYR A 47 12.88 5.01 -0.33
CA TYR A 47 13.15 6.33 -0.90
C TYR A 47 14.65 6.52 -1.22
N LEU A 48 15.54 6.09 -0.32
CA LEU A 48 16.98 6.14 -0.54
C LEU A 48 17.41 5.23 -1.69
N GLU A 49 16.86 4.02 -1.78
CA GLU A 49 17.10 3.09 -2.89
C GLU A 49 16.70 3.70 -4.24
N LYS A 50 15.51 4.32 -4.32
CA LYS A 50 15.07 5.05 -5.53
C LYS A 50 15.92 6.27 -5.84
N THR A 51 16.37 6.99 -4.83
CA THR A 51 17.21 8.19 -5.01
C THR A 51 18.58 7.79 -5.54
N ALA A 52 19.22 6.78 -4.95
CA ALA A 52 20.47 6.22 -5.44
C ALA A 52 20.33 5.66 -6.85
N LEU A 53 19.23 4.98 -7.15
CA LEU A 53 18.91 4.51 -8.51
C LEU A 53 18.85 5.69 -9.49
N ARG A 54 18.14 6.77 -9.14
CA ARG A 54 18.02 7.96 -9.98
C ARG A 54 19.37 8.64 -10.22
N GLU A 55 20.20 8.76 -9.18
CA GLU A 55 21.54 9.33 -9.29
C GLU A 55 22.43 8.49 -10.21
N ASN A 56 22.42 7.17 -10.06
CA ASN A 56 23.19 6.25 -10.92
C ASN A 56 22.75 6.33 -12.39
N PHE A 57 21.43 6.29 -12.63
CA PHE A 57 20.88 6.40 -13.99
C PHE A 57 21.19 7.76 -14.63
N ASN A 58 21.10 8.85 -13.87
CA ASN A 58 21.47 10.18 -14.35
C ASN A 58 22.96 10.26 -14.68
N ALA A 59 23.84 9.70 -13.84
CA ALA A 59 25.27 9.70 -14.08
C ALA A 59 25.64 8.93 -15.36
N GLU A 60 25.06 7.75 -15.56
CA GLU A 60 25.28 6.94 -16.77
C GLU A 60 24.72 7.63 -18.03
N LEU A 61 23.55 8.27 -17.92
CA LEU A 61 22.97 9.04 -19.02
C LEU A 61 23.86 10.23 -19.40
N GLU A 62 24.36 10.99 -18.41
CA GLU A 62 25.27 12.12 -18.63
C GLU A 62 26.61 11.69 -19.25
N GLU A 63 27.12 10.51 -18.88
CA GLU A 63 28.32 9.93 -19.49
C GLU A 63 28.08 9.62 -20.98
N LYS A 64 27.01 8.90 -21.31
CA LYS A 64 26.67 8.58 -22.71
C LYS A 64 26.36 9.81 -23.54
N LYS A 65 25.64 10.79 -22.97
CA LYS A 65 25.42 12.10 -23.61
C LYS A 65 26.76 12.76 -23.94
N ARG A 66 27.70 12.78 -22.98
CA ARG A 66 29.02 13.35 -23.18
C ARG A 66 29.83 12.63 -24.26
N GLU A 67 29.70 11.31 -24.39
CA GLU A 67 30.31 10.54 -25.47
C GLU A 67 29.75 10.94 -26.84
N ILE A 68 28.42 11.00 -26.98
CA ILE A 68 27.75 11.47 -28.21
C ILE A 68 28.19 12.90 -28.55
N TYR A 69 28.19 13.80 -27.57
CA TYR A 69 28.70 15.16 -27.77
C TYR A 69 30.17 15.17 -28.20
N LYS A 70 31.04 14.39 -27.56
CA LYS A 70 32.46 14.34 -27.94
C LYS A 70 32.64 13.81 -29.36
N GLU A 71 31.91 12.78 -29.75
CA GLU A 71 32.00 12.17 -31.08
C GLU A 71 31.53 13.13 -32.17
N VAL A 72 30.40 13.81 -31.96
CA VAL A 72 29.83 14.75 -32.92
C VAL A 72 30.72 15.99 -33.11
N TRP A 73 31.42 16.41 -32.07
CA TRP A 73 32.26 17.62 -32.08
C TRP A 73 33.76 17.36 -32.31
N LYS A 74 34.19 16.08 -32.36
CA LYS A 74 35.61 15.67 -32.48
C LYS A 74 36.33 16.29 -33.68
N ASP A 75 35.62 16.47 -34.79
CA ASP A 75 36.18 16.91 -36.07
C ASP A 75 35.76 18.36 -36.44
N ARG A 76 35.18 19.13 -35.51
CA ARG A 76 34.57 20.44 -35.82
C ARG A 76 34.98 21.53 -34.82
N PRO A 77 36.10 22.24 -35.07
CA PRO A 77 36.60 23.22 -34.12
C PRO A 77 35.79 24.52 -34.05
N GLN A 78 35.03 24.91 -35.08
CA GLN A 78 34.21 26.13 -35.11
C GLN A 78 33.12 26.07 -36.20
N PRO A 79 31.94 25.47 -35.92
CA PRO A 79 30.82 25.51 -36.85
C PRO A 79 30.15 26.89 -36.90
N SER A 80 29.58 27.25 -38.05
CA SER A 80 28.76 28.47 -38.20
C SER A 80 27.48 28.38 -37.35
N TYR A 81 26.78 29.50 -37.15
CA TYR A 81 25.53 29.54 -36.37
C TYR A 81 24.44 28.60 -36.96
N GLU A 82 24.37 28.49 -38.29
CA GLU A 82 23.44 27.57 -38.97
C GLU A 82 23.88 26.11 -38.84
N GLU A 83 25.19 25.82 -38.91
CA GLU A 83 25.70 24.47 -38.68
C GLU A 83 25.52 24.01 -37.24
N GLN A 84 25.62 24.92 -36.25
CA GLN A 84 25.30 24.61 -34.85
C GLN A 84 23.85 24.17 -34.68
N GLY A 85 22.92 24.82 -35.37
CA GLY A 85 21.49 24.45 -35.34
C GLY A 85 21.24 23.05 -35.90
N GLU A 86 21.83 22.72 -37.04
CA GLU A 86 21.67 21.41 -37.68
C GLU A 86 22.41 20.28 -36.93
N ILE A 87 23.58 20.57 -36.35
CA ILE A 87 24.29 19.65 -35.45
C ILE A 87 23.47 19.40 -34.19
N GLY A 88 22.89 20.46 -33.61
CA GLY A 88 22.02 20.36 -32.44
C GLY A 88 20.82 19.45 -32.67
N LYS A 89 20.17 19.55 -33.84
CA LYS A 89 19.06 18.65 -34.21
C LYS A 89 19.50 17.19 -34.34
N LYS A 90 20.65 16.92 -34.98
CA LYS A 90 21.18 15.55 -35.11
C LYS A 90 21.56 14.94 -33.76
N VAL A 91 22.13 15.74 -32.87
CA VAL A 91 22.42 15.33 -31.49
C VAL A 91 21.13 15.04 -30.74
N ASP A 92 20.11 15.88 -30.85
CA ASP A 92 18.79 15.66 -30.23
C ASP A 92 18.10 14.40 -30.75
N GLU A 93 18.14 14.16 -32.07
CA GLU A 93 17.62 12.93 -32.68
C GLU A 93 18.34 11.66 -32.21
N GLN A 94 19.65 11.72 -31.98
CA GLN A 94 20.41 10.60 -31.43
C GLN A 94 20.22 10.43 -29.91
N MET A 95 19.99 11.54 -29.19
CA MET A 95 19.77 11.52 -27.74
C MET A 95 18.37 11.05 -27.36
N LYS A 96 17.34 11.35 -28.14
CA LYS A 96 15.96 10.90 -27.87
C LYS A 96 15.79 9.40 -27.61
N PRO A 97 16.23 8.48 -28.48
CA PRO A 97 16.07 7.05 -28.24
C PRO A 97 16.86 6.58 -27.00
N LEU A 98 18.01 7.21 -26.72
CA LEU A 98 18.80 6.93 -25.52
C LEU A 98 18.05 7.38 -24.25
N GLU A 99 17.52 8.61 -24.24
CA GLU A 99 16.74 9.13 -23.11
C GLU A 99 15.47 8.33 -22.88
N ASP A 100 14.79 7.91 -23.96
CA ASP A 100 13.61 7.07 -23.89
C ASP A 100 13.93 5.68 -23.31
N GLU A 101 15.03 5.04 -23.74
CA GLU A 101 15.50 3.76 -23.20
C GLU A 101 15.82 3.87 -21.70
N PHE A 102 16.56 4.91 -21.30
CA PHE A 102 16.91 5.15 -19.90
C PHE A 102 15.69 5.46 -19.05
N ARG A 103 14.75 6.26 -19.58
CA ARG A 103 13.48 6.56 -18.92
C ARG A 103 12.65 5.28 -18.71
N GLN A 104 12.58 4.43 -19.73
CA GLN A 104 11.87 3.16 -19.63
C GLN A 104 12.51 2.25 -18.57
N LYS A 105 13.83 2.04 -18.63
CA LYS A 105 14.56 1.23 -17.63
C LYS A 105 14.40 1.77 -16.22
N PHE A 106 14.49 3.09 -16.02
CA PHE A 106 14.30 3.73 -14.73
C PHE A 106 12.89 3.49 -14.16
N ASN A 107 11.86 3.65 -15.01
CA ASN A 107 10.48 3.39 -14.62
C ASN A 107 10.27 1.92 -14.26
N GLU A 108 10.78 0.97 -15.06
CA GLU A 108 10.68 -0.46 -14.80
C GLU A 108 11.27 -0.86 -13.44
N HIS A 109 12.46 -0.35 -13.11
CA HIS A 109 13.13 -0.62 -11.84
C HIS A 109 12.42 0.05 -10.66
N THR A 110 11.97 1.29 -10.83
CA THR A 110 11.24 2.02 -9.78
C THR A 110 9.91 1.31 -9.47
N ASP A 111 9.20 0.87 -10.51
CA ASP A 111 7.96 0.12 -10.37
C ASP A 111 8.21 -1.24 -9.70
N GLU A 112 9.32 -1.90 -10.00
CA GLU A 112 9.69 -3.15 -9.33
C GLU A 112 9.94 -2.94 -7.83
N ILE A 113 10.70 -1.92 -7.47
CA ILE A 113 10.94 -1.54 -6.07
C ILE A 113 9.61 -1.29 -5.35
N ASP A 114 8.69 -0.55 -5.97
CA ASP A 114 7.37 -0.27 -5.40
C ASP A 114 6.53 -1.53 -5.25
N ARG A 115 6.45 -2.38 -6.27
CA ARG A 115 5.71 -3.64 -6.23
C ARG A 115 6.25 -4.53 -5.10
N ASN A 116 7.56 -4.63 -4.95
CA ASN A 116 8.19 -5.43 -3.91
C ASN A 116 7.89 -4.86 -2.52
N TYR A 117 8.03 -3.55 -2.33
CA TYR A 117 7.69 -2.89 -1.07
C TYR A 117 6.23 -3.09 -0.66
N GLN A 118 5.29 -2.92 -1.61
CA GLN A 118 3.87 -3.14 -1.34
C GLN A 118 3.55 -4.61 -1.00
N ARG A 119 4.23 -5.56 -1.65
CA ARG A 119 4.09 -7.00 -1.34
C ARG A 119 4.58 -7.32 0.06
N GLU A 120 5.77 -6.83 0.44
CA GLU A 120 6.33 -7.01 1.79
C GLU A 120 5.39 -6.44 2.86
N LYS A 121 4.95 -5.19 2.67
CA LYS A 121 4.01 -4.52 3.58
C LYS A 121 2.70 -5.28 3.72
N LYS A 122 2.09 -5.69 2.60
CA LYS A 122 0.84 -6.46 2.60
C LYS A 122 1.00 -7.78 3.33
N HIS A 123 2.12 -8.46 3.15
CA HIS A 123 2.41 -9.73 3.83
C HIS A 123 2.57 -9.54 5.33
N GLN A 124 3.33 -8.52 5.77
CA GLN A 124 3.48 -8.19 7.19
C GLN A 124 2.13 -7.85 7.83
N GLU A 125 1.31 -7.03 7.16
CA GLU A 125 -0.03 -6.69 7.63
C GLU A 125 -0.91 -7.93 7.76
N GLN A 126 -0.88 -8.84 6.78
CA GLN A 126 -1.67 -10.08 6.81
C GLN A 126 -1.27 -11.00 7.98
N VAL A 127 0.04 -11.13 8.24
CA VAL A 127 0.54 -11.86 9.41
C VAL A 127 0.08 -11.20 10.70
N GLY A 128 0.17 -9.86 10.78
CA GLY A 128 -0.29 -9.09 11.95
C GLY A 128 -1.78 -9.25 12.21
N GLU A 129 -2.61 -9.19 11.17
CA GLU A 129 -4.06 -9.44 11.26
C GLU A 129 -4.35 -10.85 11.77
N THR A 130 -3.68 -11.86 11.20
CA THR A 130 -3.87 -13.26 11.58
C THR A 130 -3.51 -13.50 13.04
N LEU A 131 -2.38 -12.95 13.51
CA LEU A 131 -1.95 -13.05 14.90
C LEU A 131 -2.88 -12.27 15.83
N SER A 132 -3.38 -11.11 15.41
CA SER A 132 -4.27 -10.29 16.24
C SER A 132 -5.64 -10.94 16.43
N ARG A 133 -6.15 -11.69 15.44
CA ARG A 133 -7.40 -12.47 15.54
C ARG A 133 -7.41 -13.49 16.68
N ILE A 134 -6.25 -13.89 17.20
CA ILE A 134 -6.15 -14.76 18.39
C ILE A 134 -6.73 -14.08 19.64
N THR A 135 -7.05 -12.78 19.59
CA THR A 135 -7.75 -12.10 20.67
C THR A 135 -9.26 -11.99 20.41
N PRO A 136 -10.10 -12.16 21.45
CA PRO A 136 -11.55 -11.98 21.32
C PRO A 136 -11.92 -10.58 20.81
N THR A 137 -11.23 -9.54 21.30
CA THR A 137 -11.50 -8.15 20.94
C THR A 137 -11.20 -7.87 19.48
N SER A 138 -10.05 -8.30 18.95
CA SER A 138 -9.74 -8.12 17.53
C SER A 138 -10.72 -8.90 16.65
N SER A 139 -11.08 -10.14 17.00
CA SER A 139 -12.07 -10.92 16.25
C SER A 139 -13.42 -10.19 16.19
N LEU A 140 -13.88 -9.63 17.31
CA LEU A 140 -15.11 -8.82 17.35
C LEU A 140 -15.01 -7.55 16.51
N THR A 141 -13.87 -6.84 16.58
CA THR A 141 -13.65 -5.64 15.76
C THR A 141 -13.63 -5.96 14.27
N TYR A 142 -12.98 -7.05 13.85
CA TYR A 142 -12.96 -7.47 12.44
C TYR A 142 -14.36 -7.86 11.96
N LEU A 143 -15.12 -8.60 12.76
CA LEU A 143 -16.50 -8.94 12.45
C LEU A 143 -17.37 -7.68 12.30
N ALA A 144 -17.32 -6.76 13.26
CA ALA A 144 -18.12 -5.54 13.24
C ALA A 144 -17.76 -4.62 12.07
N THR A 145 -16.47 -4.45 11.78
CA THR A 145 -16.00 -3.63 10.66
C THR A 145 -16.33 -4.25 9.29
N ASN A 146 -16.29 -5.57 9.17
CA ASN A 146 -16.73 -6.26 7.95
C ASN A 146 -18.25 -6.12 7.75
N LEU A 147 -19.05 -6.37 8.80
CA LEU A 147 -20.51 -6.24 8.75
C LEU A 147 -20.99 -4.83 8.40
N THR A 148 -20.33 -3.81 8.96
CA THR A 148 -20.62 -2.40 8.65
C THR A 148 -20.01 -1.94 7.33
N GLN A 149 -19.33 -2.83 6.59
CA GLN A 149 -18.60 -2.50 5.36
C GLN A 149 -17.57 -1.37 5.53
N THR A 150 -17.06 -1.17 6.75
CA THR A 150 -16.01 -0.18 7.07
C THR A 150 -14.63 -0.83 7.19
N GLY A 151 -14.54 -2.14 7.01
CA GLY A 151 -13.32 -2.91 7.12
C GLY A 151 -12.31 -2.66 5.99
N LYS A 152 -11.09 -3.16 6.20
CA LYS A 152 -9.96 -3.04 5.26
C LYS A 152 -10.30 -3.53 3.85
N ARG A 153 -11.14 -4.54 3.73
CA ARG A 153 -11.56 -5.10 2.45
C ARG A 153 -12.31 -4.08 1.59
N LYS A 154 -13.38 -3.47 2.12
CA LYS A 154 -14.14 -2.45 1.38
C LYS A 154 -13.26 -1.27 0.98
N ARG A 155 -12.35 -0.87 1.87
CA ARG A 155 -11.34 0.15 1.57
C ARG A 155 -10.45 -0.25 0.39
N ASN A 156 -9.93 -1.48 0.37
CA ASN A 156 -9.10 -1.97 -0.73
C ASN A 156 -9.88 -2.05 -2.05
N ASP A 157 -11.13 -2.54 -2.02
CA ASP A 157 -11.99 -2.61 -3.20
C ASP A 157 -12.26 -1.21 -3.77
N TYR A 158 -12.47 -0.22 -2.90
CA TYR A 158 -12.62 1.18 -3.26
C TYR A 158 -11.37 1.73 -3.96
N PHE A 159 -10.18 1.54 -3.36
CA PHE A 159 -8.93 2.01 -3.97
C PHE A 159 -8.64 1.31 -5.29
N GLN A 160 -8.89 0.00 -5.40
CA GLN A 160 -8.69 -0.74 -6.63
C GLN A 160 -9.64 -0.28 -7.75
N ALA A 161 -10.90 0.06 -7.42
CA ALA A 161 -11.81 0.67 -8.38
C ALA A 161 -11.34 2.07 -8.80
N GLY A 162 -10.77 2.83 -7.85
CA GLY A 162 -10.15 4.13 -8.11
C GLY A 162 -8.95 4.02 -9.06
N GLU A 163 -8.05 3.05 -8.85
CA GLU A 163 -6.92 2.78 -9.75
C GLU A 163 -7.41 2.43 -11.16
N ARG A 164 -8.35 1.49 -11.31
CA ARG A 164 -8.93 1.14 -12.62
C ARG A 164 -9.58 2.34 -13.31
N TYR A 165 -10.23 3.21 -12.53
CA TYR A 165 -10.83 4.43 -13.06
C TYR A 165 -9.77 5.43 -13.52
N TYR A 166 -8.70 5.59 -12.74
CA TYR A 166 -7.58 6.45 -13.10
C TYR A 166 -6.89 5.96 -14.37
N ASP A 167 -6.64 4.65 -14.49
CA ASP A 167 -6.07 4.04 -15.69
C ASP A 167 -6.94 4.31 -16.92
N ALA A 168 -8.25 4.10 -16.80
CA ALA A 168 -9.21 4.40 -17.86
C ALA A 168 -9.19 5.90 -18.24
N LEU A 169 -9.15 6.79 -17.25
CA LEU A 169 -9.07 8.24 -17.48
C LEU A 169 -7.75 8.63 -18.15
N HIS A 170 -6.64 8.00 -17.75
CA HIS A 170 -5.34 8.24 -18.35
C HIS A 170 -5.31 7.83 -19.81
N THR A 171 -5.84 6.64 -20.14
CA THR A 171 -5.95 6.14 -21.52
C THR A 171 -6.94 6.93 -22.37
N ASP A 172 -8.09 7.36 -21.81
CA ASP A 172 -9.15 7.99 -22.59
C ASP A 172 -8.97 9.51 -22.74
N VAL A 173 -8.31 10.16 -21.77
CA VAL A 173 -8.20 11.63 -21.66
C VAL A 173 -6.75 12.10 -21.68
N PHE A 174 -5.91 11.65 -20.75
CA PHE A 174 -4.58 12.25 -20.57
C PHE A 174 -3.60 11.90 -21.68
N SER A 175 -3.57 10.65 -22.16
CA SER A 175 -2.76 10.23 -23.30
C SER A 175 -3.05 11.08 -24.54
N LYS A 176 -4.34 11.32 -24.81
CA LYS A 176 -4.78 12.13 -25.95
C LYS A 176 -4.43 13.59 -25.80
N ILE A 177 -4.55 14.16 -24.58
CA ILE A 177 -4.14 15.56 -24.34
C ILE A 177 -2.63 15.73 -24.50
N VAL A 178 -1.83 14.76 -24.07
CA VAL A 178 -0.37 14.80 -24.24
C VAL A 178 0.02 14.72 -25.72
N ASP A 179 -0.62 13.84 -26.49
CA ASP A 179 -0.43 13.77 -27.95
C ASP A 179 -0.92 15.05 -28.67
N HIS A 180 -2.02 15.66 -28.20
CA HIS A 180 -2.60 16.86 -28.80
C HIS A 180 -1.97 18.17 -28.31
N ALA A 181 -1.20 18.18 -27.22
CA ALA A 181 -0.46 19.36 -26.78
C ALA A 181 0.62 19.77 -27.81
N ASN A 182 1.14 18.83 -28.58
CA ASN A 182 2.01 19.11 -29.73
C ASN A 182 1.25 19.55 -31.01
N VAL A 183 -0.07 19.31 -31.10
CA VAL A 183 -0.90 19.55 -32.31
C VAL A 183 -1.87 20.74 -32.15
N ARG A 184 -2.01 21.28 -30.93
CA ARG A 184 -3.03 22.28 -30.56
C ARG A 184 -2.90 23.64 -31.27
N THR A 185 -1.88 23.83 -32.10
CA THR A 185 -1.77 25.01 -32.96
C THR A 185 -2.77 25.02 -34.12
N PHE A 186 -3.45 23.89 -34.45
CA PHE A 186 -4.19 23.81 -35.72
C PHE A 186 -5.71 23.63 -35.71
N HIS A 187 -6.39 22.95 -34.76
CA HIS A 187 -7.86 22.79 -34.85
C HIS A 187 -8.56 22.67 -33.49
N PRO A 188 -9.39 23.65 -33.07
CA PRO A 188 -10.04 23.66 -31.75
C PRO A 188 -11.43 22.97 -31.68
N GLU A 189 -11.98 22.49 -32.80
CA GLU A 189 -13.43 22.13 -32.86
C GLU A 189 -13.78 20.63 -32.79
N ARG A 190 -12.83 19.71 -32.60
CA ARG A 190 -13.14 18.28 -32.50
C ARG A 190 -12.44 17.65 -31.32
N ASP A 191 -13.12 17.59 -30.17
CA ASP A 191 -13.12 16.40 -29.31
C ASP A 191 -13.90 16.65 -28.02
N ILE A 192 -15.18 16.29 -28.03
CA ILE A 192 -15.93 16.07 -26.79
C ILE A 192 -15.47 14.71 -26.27
N VAL A 193 -14.44 14.70 -25.42
CA VAL A 193 -13.97 13.48 -24.77
C VAL A 193 -15.05 13.00 -23.80
N LYS A 194 -15.73 11.90 -24.16
CA LYS A 194 -16.78 11.31 -23.33
C LYS A 194 -16.13 10.59 -22.14
N ILE A 195 -16.09 11.26 -20.99
CA ILE A 195 -15.61 10.66 -19.74
C ILE A 195 -16.55 9.52 -19.36
N ARG A 196 -16.05 8.28 -19.34
CA ARG A 196 -16.81 7.13 -18.86
C ARG A 196 -16.94 7.26 -17.34
N HIS A 197 -18.16 7.26 -16.81
CA HIS A 197 -18.37 7.26 -15.36
C HIS A 197 -17.78 5.99 -14.72
N PRO A 198 -17.24 6.07 -13.50
CA PRO A 198 -16.74 4.90 -12.80
C PRO A 198 -17.86 3.88 -12.64
N SER A 199 -17.55 2.60 -12.85
CA SER A 199 -18.48 1.52 -12.55
C SER A 199 -18.91 1.59 -11.09
N SER A 200 -20.19 1.37 -10.81
CA SER A 200 -20.68 1.29 -9.43
C SER A 200 -19.94 0.20 -8.68
N LEU A 201 -19.47 0.51 -7.47
CA LEU A 201 -18.87 -0.49 -6.59
C LEU A 201 -19.92 -1.51 -6.20
N ASP A 202 -19.69 -2.78 -6.51
CA ASP A 202 -20.54 -3.86 -6.03
C ASP A 202 -20.56 -3.82 -4.49
N THR A 203 -21.77 -3.77 -3.94
CA THR A 203 -21.98 -3.88 -2.50
C THR A 203 -22.11 -5.36 -2.17
N PRO A 204 -21.18 -5.95 -1.39
CA PRO A 204 -21.29 -7.35 -1.03
C PRO A 204 -22.61 -7.57 -0.28
N THR A 205 -23.25 -8.69 -0.57
CA THR A 205 -24.47 -9.08 0.13
C THR A 205 -24.14 -9.42 1.61
N LEU A 206 -25.16 -9.35 2.48
CA LEU A 206 -24.99 -9.70 3.90
C LEU A 206 -24.49 -11.14 4.07
N GLY A 207 -24.95 -12.07 3.21
CA GLY A 207 -24.53 -13.47 3.22
C GLY A 207 -23.06 -13.65 2.88
N GLU A 208 -22.55 -12.94 1.88
CA GLU A 208 -21.12 -12.97 1.53
C GLU A 208 -20.26 -12.39 2.64
N THR A 209 -20.71 -11.29 3.25
CA THR A 209 -20.01 -10.66 4.39
C THR A 209 -19.91 -11.60 5.59
N PHE A 210 -20.98 -12.37 5.85
CA PHE A 210 -21.02 -13.35 6.94
C PHE A 210 -20.09 -14.54 6.66
N HIS A 211 -20.16 -15.12 5.45
CA HIS A 211 -19.25 -16.20 5.06
C HIS A 211 -17.78 -15.74 5.14
N GLN A 212 -17.49 -14.51 4.71
CA GLN A 212 -16.15 -13.94 4.78
C GLN A 212 -15.65 -13.73 6.22
N SER A 213 -16.56 -13.54 7.17
CA SER A 213 -16.24 -13.35 8.60
C SER A 213 -16.44 -14.61 9.44
N ALA A 214 -16.67 -15.77 8.81
CA ALA A 214 -16.97 -17.02 9.51
C ALA A 214 -15.86 -17.45 10.48
N VAL A 215 -14.59 -17.19 10.13
CA VAL A 215 -13.44 -17.46 11.01
C VAL A 215 -13.51 -16.63 12.29
N ASP A 216 -13.89 -15.36 12.19
CA ASP A 216 -14.00 -14.47 13.35
C ASP A 216 -15.18 -14.89 14.24
N VAL A 217 -16.29 -15.32 13.64
CA VAL A 217 -17.45 -15.90 14.36
C VAL A 217 -17.06 -17.18 15.09
N LEU A 218 -16.35 -18.10 14.43
CA LEU A 218 -15.88 -19.35 15.04
C LEU A 218 -14.93 -19.09 16.22
N LEU A 219 -14.01 -18.14 16.07
CA LEU A 219 -13.11 -17.71 17.15
C LEU A 219 -13.88 -17.12 18.33
N LEU A 220 -14.88 -16.28 18.08
CA LEU A 220 -15.74 -15.74 19.14
C LEU A 220 -16.54 -16.84 19.86
N CYS A 221 -17.09 -17.80 19.13
CA CYS A 221 -17.74 -18.97 19.73
C CYS A 221 -16.76 -19.79 20.58
N PHE A 222 -15.56 -20.02 20.08
CA PHE A 222 -14.50 -20.71 20.83
C PHE A 222 -14.17 -19.96 22.13
N PHE A 223 -13.97 -18.64 22.07
CA PHE A 223 -13.70 -17.82 23.26
C PHE A 223 -14.86 -17.84 24.24
N ALA A 224 -16.11 -17.76 23.76
CA ALA A 224 -17.29 -17.86 24.61
C ALA A 224 -17.29 -19.19 25.38
N VAL A 225 -17.11 -20.32 24.69
CA VAL A 225 -17.08 -21.66 25.32
C VAL A 225 -15.95 -21.75 26.34
N VAL A 226 -14.73 -21.36 25.96
CA VAL A 226 -13.56 -21.44 26.85
C VAL A 226 -13.74 -20.56 28.09
N LEU A 227 -14.13 -19.29 27.91
CA LEU A 227 -14.29 -18.35 29.02
C LEU A 227 -15.43 -18.78 29.95
N THR A 228 -16.57 -19.22 29.40
CA THR A 228 -17.68 -19.74 30.21
C THR A 228 -17.28 -21.01 30.96
N THR A 229 -16.54 -21.94 30.33
CA THR A 229 -16.04 -23.16 30.98
C THR A 229 -15.08 -22.83 32.12
N VAL A 230 -14.14 -21.91 31.90
CA VAL A 230 -13.18 -21.48 32.94
C VAL A 230 -13.90 -20.78 34.09
N ALA A 231 -14.86 -19.91 33.80
CA ALA A 231 -15.67 -19.24 34.81
C ALA A 231 -16.46 -20.25 35.65
N PHE A 232 -17.09 -21.23 34.99
CA PHE A 232 -17.83 -22.31 35.64
C PHE A 232 -16.91 -23.14 36.54
N LEU A 233 -15.76 -23.62 36.04
CA LEU A 233 -14.79 -24.38 36.84
C LEU A 233 -14.26 -23.59 38.05
N LYS A 234 -14.02 -22.28 37.88
CA LYS A 234 -13.61 -21.39 38.98
C LYS A 234 -14.71 -21.22 40.02
N PHE A 235 -15.96 -21.12 39.59
CA PHE A 235 -17.11 -21.04 40.48
C PHE A 235 -17.22 -22.31 41.33
N PHE A 236 -17.15 -23.51 40.73
CA PHE A 236 -17.15 -24.78 41.49
C PHE A 236 -15.99 -24.91 42.47
N ARG A 237 -14.79 -24.43 42.11
CA ARG A 237 -13.63 -24.48 43.00
C ARG A 237 -13.71 -23.46 44.15
N SER A 238 -14.54 -22.42 44.03
CA SER A 238 -14.72 -21.43 45.08
C SER A 238 -15.91 -21.73 45.99
N ASP A 239 -16.79 -22.65 45.58
CA ASP A 239 -17.97 -23.10 46.31
C ASP A 239 -17.71 -24.38 47.15
N ILE A 240 -16.53 -25.00 46.99
CA ILE A 240 -15.97 -26.07 47.86
C ILE A 240 -14.94 -25.44 48.79
#